data_AF-A0A2K3NE83-F1
#
_entry.id   AF-A0A2K3NE83-F1
#
_cell.length_a   1.000
_cell.length_b   1.000
_cell.length_c   1.000
_cell.angle_alpha   90.00
_cell.angle_beta   90.00
_cell.angle_gamma   90.00
#
_symmetry.space_group_name_H-M   'P 1'
#
loop_
_entity.id
_entity.type
_entity.pdbx_description
1 polymer ?
#
loop_
_entity_poly.entity_id
_entity_poly.type
_entity_poly.pdbx_seq_one_letter_code
_entity_poly.pdbx_strand_id
1 'polypeptide(L)'
;MNEDDAIGKLLEESEGKEDFIVYGAKLTFVDLEEADLYEVKLNGKKPIMANCDFRGVGDQGVVLVLPGLEDDGGNNGRMITVSLLGKELDQLKYKLEREWGINNCSSRGF
;
A
#
# COMPACT_ATOMS: atom_id res chain seq x y z
N MET A 1 -20.84 -11.22 12.32
CA MET A 1 -20.35 -9.88 11.97
C MET A 1 -20.67 -9.67 10.50
N ASN A 2 -21.46 -8.64 10.18
CA ASN A 2 -21.76 -8.27 8.79
C ASN A 2 -20.80 -7.16 8.35
N GLU A 3 -20.62 -6.96 7.05
CA GLU A 3 -19.71 -5.95 6.49
C GLU A 3 -20.00 -4.54 7.03
N ASP A 4 -21.29 -4.17 7.10
CA ASP A 4 -21.73 -2.88 7.63
C ASP A 4 -21.33 -2.66 9.10
N ASP A 5 -21.32 -3.74 9.89
CA ASP A 5 -20.97 -3.73 11.32
C ASP A 5 -19.45 -3.59 11.51
N ALA A 6 -18.66 -4.16 10.59
CA ALA A 6 -17.21 -4.00 10.57
C ALA A 6 -16.79 -2.59 10.14
N ILE A 7 -17.48 -2.01 9.16
CA ILE A 7 -17.25 -0.62 8.70
C ILE A 7 -17.64 0.38 9.78
N GLY A 8 -18.82 0.20 10.41
CA GLY A 8 -19.28 1.08 11.49
C GLY A 8 -18.28 1.14 12.65
N LYS A 9 -17.69 0.00 13.01
CA LYS A 9 -16.70 -0.08 14.08
C LYS A 9 -15.36 0.59 13.71
N LEU A 10 -14.91 0.46 12.47
CA LEU A 10 -13.73 1.15 11.94
C LEU A 10 -13.87 2.67 12.01
N LEU A 11 -15.06 3.20 11.70
CA LEU A 11 -15.37 4.63 11.75
C LEU A 11 -15.45 5.17 13.18
N GLU A 12 -15.86 4.35 14.15
CA GLU A 12 -15.89 4.73 15.57
C GLU A 12 -14.48 4.74 16.20
N GLU A 13 -13.58 3.89 15.72
CA GLU A 13 -12.20 3.77 16.23
C GLU A 13 -11.25 4.85 15.68
N SER A 14 -11.59 5.54 14.58
CA SER A 14 -10.70 6.48 13.87
C SER A 14 -10.71 7.93 14.38
N GLU A 15 -11.28 8.22 15.55
CA GLU A 15 -11.29 9.55 16.22
C GLU A 15 -11.65 10.74 15.30
N GLY A 16 -12.46 10.51 14.26
CA GLY A 16 -12.88 11.54 13.31
C GLY A 16 -11.89 11.88 12.19
N LYS A 17 -10.82 11.09 12.00
CA LYS A 17 -10.08 11.06 10.73
C LYS A 17 -10.84 10.19 9.74
N GLU A 18 -11.19 10.75 8.59
CA GLU A 18 -11.91 10.00 7.58
C GLU A 18 -11.03 8.90 6.99
N ASP A 19 -11.48 7.65 7.07
CA ASP A 19 -10.90 6.57 6.28
C ASP A 19 -11.08 6.87 4.79
N PHE A 20 -10.06 6.59 3.97
CA PHE A 20 -10.20 6.63 2.52
C PHE A 20 -10.90 5.36 2.05
N ILE A 21 -12.22 5.41 1.96
CA ILE A 21 -13.02 4.30 1.48
C ILE A 21 -13.34 4.50 0.01
N VAL A 22 -12.84 3.61 -0.84
CA VAL A 22 -13.14 3.61 -2.28
C VAL A 22 -14.31 2.67 -2.54
N TYR A 23 -15.53 3.23 -2.64
CA TYR A 23 -16.71 2.47 -3.00
C TYR A 23 -16.84 2.32 -4.53
N GLY A 24 -17.08 1.10 -5.01
CA GLY A 24 -17.34 0.82 -6.42
C GLY A 24 -16.10 0.60 -7.29
N ALA A 25 -14.89 0.77 -6.76
CA ALA A 25 -13.66 0.35 -7.43
C ALA A 25 -13.47 -1.16 -7.30
N LYS A 26 -13.15 -1.82 -8.42
CA LYS A 26 -12.63 -3.18 -8.37
C LYS A 26 -11.16 -3.09 -8.05
N LEU A 27 -10.80 -3.35 -6.79
CA LEU A 27 -9.42 -3.41 -6.35
C LEU A 27 -9.01 -4.86 -6.19
N THR A 28 -7.92 -5.24 -6.86
CA THR A 28 -7.27 -6.53 -6.59
C THR A 28 -6.28 -6.34 -5.46
N PHE A 29 -6.46 -7.10 -4.38
CA PHE A 29 -5.50 -7.14 -3.27
C PHE A 29 -4.56 -8.32 -3.46
N VAL A 30 -3.26 -8.04 -3.46
CA VAL A 30 -2.21 -9.06 -3.56
C VAL A 30 -1.31 -8.90 -2.35
N ASP A 31 -1.34 -9.91 -1.49
CA ASP A 31 -0.48 -9.99 -0.31
C ASP A 31 0.73 -10.87 -0.62
N LEU A 32 1.91 -10.27 -0.62
CA LEU A 32 3.20 -10.95 -0.76
C LEU A 32 4.09 -10.69 0.46
N GLU A 33 3.54 -10.31 1.61
CA GLU A 33 4.31 -9.98 2.83
C GLU A 33 5.25 -11.13 3.24
N GLU A 34 4.80 -12.37 3.11
CA GLU A 34 5.54 -13.59 3.45
C GLU A 34 6.40 -14.13 2.28
N ALA A 35 6.57 -13.36 1.20
CA ALA A 35 7.39 -13.78 0.08
C ALA A 35 8.89 -13.58 0.38
N ASP A 36 9.71 -14.58 0.04
CA ASP A 36 11.17 -14.60 0.26
C ASP A 36 11.97 -13.66 -0.68
N LEU A 37 11.50 -12.43 -0.91
CA LEU A 37 12.09 -11.49 -1.88
C LEU A 37 13.51 -11.04 -1.51
N TYR A 38 13.86 -11.07 -0.21
CA TYR A 38 15.17 -10.66 0.30
C TYR A 38 16.13 -11.84 0.54
N GLU A 39 15.70 -13.08 0.27
CA GLU A 39 16.57 -14.27 0.40
C GLU A 39 17.48 -14.48 -0.82
N VAL A 40 17.14 -13.87 -1.97
CA VAL A 40 17.99 -13.91 -3.16
C VAL A 40 19.32 -13.20 -2.90
N LYS A 41 20.43 -13.79 -3.35
CA LYS A 41 21.77 -13.19 -3.24
C LYS A 41 22.37 -12.96 -4.62
N LEU A 42 22.59 -11.69 -4.97
CA LEU A 42 23.29 -11.29 -6.19
C LEU A 42 24.71 -10.86 -5.81
N ASN A 43 25.72 -11.53 -6.36
CA ASN A 43 27.13 -11.35 -5.97
C ASN A 43 27.35 -11.44 -4.44
N GLY A 44 26.64 -12.35 -3.78
CA GLY A 44 26.73 -12.55 -2.33
C GLY A 44 26.03 -11.51 -1.47
N LYS A 45 25.32 -10.53 -2.06
CA LYS A 45 24.59 -9.48 -1.34
C LYS A 45 23.08 -9.64 -1.52
N LYS A 46 22.32 -9.40 -0.43
CA LYS A 46 20.86 -9.31 -0.46
C LYS A 46 20.41 -7.99 -1.13
N PRO A 47 19.21 -7.93 -1.73
CA PRO A 47 18.62 -6.69 -2.19
C PRO A 47 18.45 -5.71 -1.03
N ILE A 48 18.71 -4.43 -1.28
CA ILE A 48 18.36 -3.35 -0.34
C ILE A 48 16.90 -2.94 -0.45
N MET A 49 16.24 -3.32 -1.55
CA MET A 49 14.83 -3.07 -1.84
C MET A 49 14.39 -4.05 -2.92
N ALA A 50 13.21 -4.65 -2.75
CA ALA A 50 12.53 -5.41 -3.79
C ALA A 50 11.25 -4.68 -4.18
N ASN A 51 11.09 -4.38 -5.47
CA ASN A 51 9.86 -3.81 -6.01
C ASN A 51 9.24 -4.77 -7.02
N CYS A 52 7.94 -5.01 -6.89
CA CYS A 52 7.16 -5.80 -7.82
C CYS A 52 6.10 -4.90 -8.46
N ASP A 53 5.97 -4.99 -9.78
CA ASP A 53 4.98 -4.24 -10.54
C ASP A 53 4.05 -5.20 -11.27
N PHE A 54 2.74 -4.94 -11.19
CA PHE A 54 1.71 -5.73 -11.84
C PHE A 54 1.22 -5.00 -13.08
N ARG A 55 1.73 -5.41 -14.24
CA ARG A 55 1.22 -4.94 -15.54
C ARG A 55 0.00 -5.75 -15.95
N GLY A 56 -1.09 -5.08 -16.32
CA GLY A 56 -2.27 -5.73 -16.88
C GLY A 56 -3.52 -5.79 -16.00
N VAL A 57 -3.63 -4.93 -14.98
CA VAL A 57 -4.84 -4.83 -14.13
C VAL A 57 -6.02 -4.11 -14.81
N GLY A 58 -5.86 -3.68 -16.07
CA GLY A 58 -6.92 -3.11 -16.89
C GLY A 58 -7.37 -1.73 -16.40
N ASP A 59 -8.68 -1.52 -16.32
CA ASP A 59 -9.33 -0.35 -15.72
C ASP A 59 -9.54 -0.48 -14.20
N GLN A 60 -9.04 -1.58 -13.61
CA GLN A 60 -9.19 -1.92 -12.20
C GLN A 60 -7.90 -1.60 -11.44
N GLY A 61 -8.03 -1.21 -10.18
CA GLY A 61 -6.89 -0.88 -9.34
C GLY A 61 -6.26 -2.12 -8.71
N VAL A 62 -5.02 -1.98 -8.24
CA VAL A 62 -4.33 -3.02 -7.46
C VAL A 62 -3.67 -2.42 -6.23
N VAL A 63 -3.78 -3.14 -5.13
CA VAL A 63 -3.05 -2.89 -3.89
C VAL A 63 -2.13 -4.08 -3.67
N LEU A 64 -0.84 -3.80 -3.68
CA LEU A 64 0.20 -4.78 -3.47
C LEU A 64 0.86 -4.54 -2.12
N VAL A 65 0.97 -5.59 -1.31
CA VAL A 65 1.70 -5.58 -0.05
C VAL A 65 2.99 -6.39 -0.22
N LEU A 66 4.13 -5.78 0.06
CA LEU A 66 5.45 -6.38 -0.02
C LEU A 66 6.14 -6.32 1.33
N PRO A 67 7.05 -7.27 1.63
CA PRO A 67 7.91 -7.20 2.79
C PRO A 67 8.74 -5.91 2.72
N GLY A 68 8.75 -5.16 3.82
CA GLY A 68 9.71 -4.09 4.02
C GLY A 68 11.10 -4.65 4.26
N LEU A 69 12.10 -3.78 4.18
CA LEU A 69 13.45 -4.12 4.59
C LEU A 69 13.46 -4.40 6.09
N GLU A 70 14.13 -5.48 6.49
CA GLU A 70 14.44 -5.73 7.90
C GLU A 70 15.33 -4.61 8.42
N ASP A 71 14.91 -3.92 9.47
CA ASP A 71 15.79 -3.01 10.19
C ASP A 71 16.71 -3.77 11.16
N ASP A 72 17.72 -3.08 11.69
CA ASP A 72 18.67 -3.64 12.66
C ASP A 72 18.01 -4.12 13.96
N GLY A 73 16.74 -3.76 14.20
CA GLY A 73 15.92 -4.16 15.34
C GLY A 73 15.03 -5.38 15.07
N GLY A 74 15.08 -5.98 13.87
CA GLY A 74 14.22 -7.11 13.51
C GLY A 74 12.76 -6.72 13.31
N ASN A 75 12.46 -5.41 13.12
CA ASN A 75 11.15 -4.97 12.69
C ASN A 75 11.09 -5.02 11.17
N ASN A 76 10.12 -5.77 10.65
CA ASN A 76 9.82 -5.78 9.24
C ASN A 76 8.78 -4.69 8.98
N GLY A 77 9.20 -3.62 8.31
CA GLY A 77 8.24 -2.67 7.74
C GLY A 77 7.36 -3.36 6.69
N ARG A 78 6.36 -2.65 6.19
CA ARG A 78 5.58 -3.06 5.01
C ARG A 78 5.73 -2.03 3.92
N MET A 79 5.92 -2.48 2.69
CA MET A 79 5.85 -1.61 1.52
C MET A 79 4.53 -1.85 0.81
N ILE A 80 3.71 -0.81 0.71
CA ILE A 80 2.42 -0.87 0.03
C ILE A 80 2.55 -0.11 -1.28
N THR A 81 2.24 -0.78 -2.40
CA THR A 81 2.16 -0.15 -3.72
C THR A 81 0.72 -0.14 -4.18
N VAL A 82 0.21 1.06 -4.48
CA VAL A 82 -1.19 1.28 -4.87
C VAL A 82 -1.22 1.84 -6.28
N SER A 83 -1.88 1.12 -7.18
CA SER A 83 -2.17 1.58 -8.54
C SER A 83 -3.66 1.77 -8.70
N LEU A 84 -4.08 2.99 -9.05
CA LEU A 84 -5.48 3.41 -9.18
C LEU A 84 -5.66 4.25 -10.45
N LEU A 85 -6.91 4.52 -10.82
CA LEU A 85 -7.20 5.52 -11.85
C LEU A 85 -6.76 6.90 -11.37
N GLY A 86 -6.32 7.77 -12.30
CA GLY A 86 -5.72 9.06 -11.94
C GLY A 86 -6.56 9.92 -10.98
N LYS A 87 -7.89 9.96 -11.17
CA LYS A 87 -8.81 10.70 -10.29
C LYS A 87 -8.83 10.17 -8.85
N GLU A 88 -8.85 8.85 -8.69
CA GLU A 88 -8.85 8.19 -7.37
C GLU A 88 -7.49 8.35 -6.70
N LEU A 89 -6.41 8.27 -7.48
CA LEU A 89 -5.05 8.51 -7.00
C LEU A 89 -4.89 9.94 -6.50
N ASP A 90 -5.44 10.95 -7.19
CA ASP A 90 -5.38 12.34 -6.74
C ASP A 90 -6.15 12.57 -5.45
N GLN A 91 -7.30 11.89 -5.27
CA GLN A 91 -8.05 11.92 -4.01
C GLN A 91 -7.26 11.27 -2.87
N LEU A 92 -6.65 10.10 -3.12
CA LEU A 92 -5.81 9.42 -2.14
C LEU A 92 -4.64 10.32 -1.70
N LYS A 93 -3.94 10.94 -2.65
CA LYS A 93 -2.84 11.88 -2.36
C LYS A 93 -3.31 13.06 -1.52
N TYR A 94 -4.45 13.66 -1.88
CA TYR A 94 -5.02 14.78 -1.13
C TYR A 94 -5.31 14.40 0.33
N LYS A 95 -5.93 13.22 0.57
CA LYS A 95 -6.21 12.76 1.93
C LYS A 95 -4.94 12.48 2.73
N LEU A 96 -3.98 11.78 2.14
CA LEU A 96 -2.68 11.50 2.78
C LEU A 96 -1.99 12.80 3.24
N GLU A 97 -1.97 13.81 2.38
CA GLU A 97 -1.31 15.09 2.67
C GLU A 97 -2.09 15.92 3.70
N ARG A 98 -3.41 16.05 3.52
CA ARG A 98 -4.22 17.03 4.26
C ARG A 98 -4.73 16.51 5.58
N GLU A 99 -5.10 15.24 5.65
CA GLU A 99 -5.72 14.66 6.85
C GLU A 99 -4.68 13.92 7.69
N TRP A 100 -3.72 13.26 7.04
CA TRP A 100 -2.74 12.41 7.71
C TRP A 100 -1.35 13.06 7.82
N GLY A 101 -1.12 14.17 7.12
CA GLY A 101 0.16 14.90 7.16
C GLY A 101 1.31 14.15 6.49
N ILE A 102 1.01 13.14 5.68
CA ILE A 102 1.98 12.34 4.94
C ILE A 102 2.19 13.00 3.58
N ASN A 103 3.31 13.72 3.43
CA ASN A 103 3.65 14.37 2.17
C ASN A 103 4.11 13.33 1.14
N ASN A 104 3.56 13.38 -0.07
CA ASN A 104 4.07 12.54 -1.15
C ASN A 104 5.43 13.06 -1.62
N CYS A 105 6.48 12.31 -1.31
CA CYS A 105 7.73 12.43 -2.05
C CYS A 105 7.49 11.92 -3.47
N SER A 106 7.34 12.84 -4.43
CA SER A 106 7.43 12.47 -5.84
C SER A 106 8.86 12.00 -6.11
N SER A 107 9.10 10.69 -6.04
CA SER A 107 10.27 10.10 -6.66
C SER A 107 10.15 10.40 -8.15
N ARG A 108 10.90 11.40 -8.60
CA ARG A 108 11.25 11.50 -10.03
C ARG A 108 11.83 10.13 -10.37
N GLY A 109 11.25 9.51 -11.41
CA GLY A 109 11.61 8.16 -11.84
C GLY A 109 13.12 7.98 -11.92
N PHE A 110 13.53 6.72 -11.73
CA PHE A 110 14.88 6.22 -11.90
C PHE A 110 15.61 6.83 -13.11
#